data_AF-A0A9J5ZTJ4-F1
#
_entry.id   AF-A0A9J5ZTJ4-F1
#
_cell.length_a   1.000
_cell.length_b   1.000
_cell.length_c   1.000
_cell.angle_alpha   90.00
_cell.angle_beta   90.00
_cell.angle_gamma   90.00
#
_symmetry.space_group_name_H-M   'P 1'
#
loop_
_entity.id
_entity.type
_entity.pdbx_description
1 polymer ?
#
loop_
_entity_poly.entity_id
_entity_poly.type
_entity_poly.pdbx_seq_one_letter_code
_entity_poly.pdbx_strand_id
1 'polypeptide(L)'
;MEDMKSVMGKIDKRGEEVYVQATTLGSLEALLEFLKTPEVSIHVSGIGIGPVHKKDVIKASVMLENKKEYETILAVDVNLV
;
A
#
# COMPACT_ATOMS: atom_id res chain seq x y z
N MET A 1 -16.76 -6.83 -6.41
CA MET A 1 -16.63 -5.38 -6.11
C MET A 1 -16.71 -5.12 -4.61
N GLU A 2 -17.41 -5.96 -3.84
CA GLU A 2 -17.44 -5.89 -2.37
C GLU A 2 -16.10 -6.25 -1.72
N ASP A 3 -15.34 -7.17 -2.31
CA ASP A 3 -14.05 -7.64 -1.77
C ASP A 3 -13.02 -6.50 -1.72
N MET A 4 -12.89 -5.75 -2.82
CA MET A 4 -12.00 -4.58 -2.88
C MET A 4 -12.42 -3.50 -1.88
N LYS A 5 -13.73 -3.28 -1.67
CA LYS A 5 -14.22 -2.33 -0.66
C LYS A 5 -13.90 -2.79 0.76
N SER A 6 -14.02 -4.09 1.03
CA SER A 6 -13.65 -4.69 2.32
C SER A 6 -12.17 -4.46 2.62
N VAL A 7 -11.29 -4.68 1.64
CA VAL A 7 -9.85 -4.45 1.80
C VAL A 7 -9.53 -2.96 1.95
N MET A 8 -10.21 -2.08 1.21
CA MET A 8 -10.07 -0.62 1.40
C MET A 8 -10.53 -0.15 2.78
N GLY A 9 -11.55 -0.79 3.36
CA GLY A 9 -12.01 -0.50 4.72
C GLY A 9 -11.02 -0.89 5.81
N LYS A 10 -10.04 -1.74 5.50
CA LYS A 10 -8.97 -2.16 6.42
C LYS A 10 -7.79 -1.17 6.46
N ILE A 11 -7.82 -0.11 5.66
CA ILE A 11 -6.77 0.92 5.53
C ILE A 11 -7.04 2.02 6.55
N ASP A 12 -6.05 2.34 7.40
CA ASP A 12 -6.18 3.35 8.46
C ASP A 12 -5.16 4.46 8.21
N LYS A 13 -5.65 5.70 8.06
CA LYS A 13 -4.85 6.85 7.66
C LYS A 13 -4.35 7.65 8.84
N ARG A 14 -3.08 7.48 9.19
CA ARG A 14 -2.46 8.12 10.37
C ARG A 14 -1.22 8.97 10.07
N GLY A 15 -0.84 9.14 8.80
CA GLY A 15 0.30 9.96 8.39
C GLY A 15 1.65 9.23 8.34
N GLU A 16 1.76 8.03 8.90
CA GLU A 16 2.93 7.12 8.79
C GLU A 16 2.55 5.89 7.97
N GLU A 17 2.56 6.01 6.65
CA GLU A 17 1.87 5.06 5.79
C GLU A 17 2.61 4.78 4.48
N VAL A 18 2.63 3.51 4.05
CA VAL A 18 3.18 3.12 2.74
C VAL A 18 2.07 2.91 1.72
N TYR A 19 2.42 2.96 0.43
CA TYR A 19 1.51 2.56 -0.65
C TYR A 19 1.81 1.12 -1.08
N VAL A 20 0.78 0.30 -1.26
CA VAL A 20 0.93 -1.12 -1.58
C VAL A 20 0.39 -1.42 -2.98
N GLN A 21 1.18 -2.12 -3.79
CA GLN A 21 0.80 -2.57 -5.12
C GLN A 21 1.01 -4.09 -5.27
N ALA A 22 0.02 -4.80 -5.78
CA ALA A 22 0.13 -6.24 -6.04
C ALA A 22 -0.55 -6.66 -7.35
N THR A 23 -0.25 -7.85 -7.87
CA THR A 23 -0.93 -8.39 -9.07
C THR A 23 -2.30 -8.97 -8.79
N THR A 24 -2.53 -9.46 -7.57
CA THR A 24 -3.77 -10.11 -7.17
C THR A 24 -4.29 -9.58 -5.84
N LEU A 25 -5.60 -9.73 -5.60
CA LEU A 25 -6.21 -9.35 -4.33
C LEU A 25 -5.69 -10.21 -3.17
N GLY A 26 -5.50 -11.52 -3.37
CA GLY A 26 -5.01 -12.42 -2.32
C GLY A 26 -3.60 -12.07 -1.86
N SER A 27 -2.69 -11.73 -2.78
CA SER A 27 -1.35 -11.25 -2.43
C SER A 27 -1.40 -9.93 -1.65
N LEU A 28 -2.34 -9.06 -2.01
CA LEU A 28 -2.54 -7.77 -1.35
C LEU A 28 -3.05 -7.95 0.08
N GLU A 29 -4.05 -8.81 0.29
CA GLU A 29 -4.59 -9.11 1.61
C GLU A 29 -3.54 -9.73 2.54
N ALA A 30 -2.79 -10.71 2.04
CA ALA A 30 -1.72 -11.36 2.81
C ALA A 30 -0.64 -10.35 3.24
N LEU A 31 -0.26 -9.43 2.34
CA LEU A 31 0.71 -8.39 2.65
C LEU A 31 0.15 -7.39 3.67
N LEU A 32 -1.10 -6.96 3.54
CA LEU A 32 -1.74 -6.07 4.51
C LEU A 32 -1.85 -6.70 5.90
N GLU A 33 -2.15 -8.00 5.97
CA GLU A 33 -2.19 -8.74 7.23
C GLU A 33 -0.80 -8.83 7.87
N PHE A 34 0.23 -9.11 7.07
CA PHE A 34 1.62 -9.11 7.52
C PHE A 34 2.09 -7.75 8.05
N LEU A 35 1.80 -6.66 7.34
CA LEU A 35 2.21 -5.31 7.75
C LEU A 35 1.54 -4.84 9.06
N LYS A 36 0.35 -5.37 9.36
CA LYS A 36 -0.40 -5.09 10.60
C LYS A 36 0.09 -5.87 11.81
N THR A 37 0.95 -6.87 11.62
CA THR A 37 1.51 -7.62 12.74
C THR A 37 2.27 -6.67 13.68
N PRO A 38 2.27 -6.91 15.00
CA PRO A 38 2.94 -6.03 15.97
C PRO A 38 4.45 -5.93 15.77
N GLU A 39 5.07 -6.91 15.08
CA GLU A 39 6.49 -6.92 14.75
C GLU A 39 6.85 -5.91 13.66
N VAL A 40 5.94 -5.67 12.71
CA VAL A 40 6.15 -4.74 11.60
C VAL A 40 5.48 -3.39 11.88
N SER A 41 4.20 -3.41 12.28
CA SER A 41 3.39 -2.25 12.65
C SER A 41 3.44 -1.09 11.65
N ILE A 42 3.35 -1.38 10.35
CA ILE A 42 3.32 -0.37 9.29
C ILE A 42 1.89 -0.18 8.80
N HIS A 43 1.43 1.07 8.79
CA HIS A 43 0.13 1.43 8.21
C HIS A 43 0.22 1.59 6.69
N VAL A 44 -0.91 1.47 6.01
CA VAL A 44 -1.01 1.58 4.56
C VAL A 44 -2.00 2.69 4.26
N SER A 45 -1.66 3.60 3.33
CA SER A 45 -2.51 4.74 2.93
C SER A 45 -3.37 4.46 1.71
N GLY A 46 -2.92 3.49 0.91
CA GLY A 46 -3.53 3.17 -0.36
C GLY A 46 -3.02 1.85 -0.90
N ILE A 47 -3.89 1.24 -1.69
CA ILE A 47 -3.65 -0.05 -2.32
C ILE A 47 -3.92 0.07 -3.82
N GLY A 48 -3.26 -0.77 -4.61
CA GLY A 48 -3.51 -0.89 -6.04
C GLY A 48 -3.29 -2.32 -6.53
N ILE A 49 -4.04 -2.68 -7.57
CA ILE A 49 -3.89 -3.95 -8.27
C ILE A 49 -3.39 -3.69 -9.70
N GLY A 50 -2.35 -4.42 -10.11
CA GLY A 50 -1.72 -4.29 -11.43
C GLY A 50 -0.39 -3.53 -11.39
N PRO A 51 0.12 -3.03 -12.52
CA PRO A 51 1.41 -2.37 -12.59
C PRO A 51 1.48 -1.07 -11.79
N VAL A 52 2.68 -0.70 -11.35
CA VAL A 52 2.96 0.61 -10.75
C VAL A 52 3.04 1.66 -11.85
N HIS A 53 2.25 2.71 -11.75
CA HIS A 53 2.29 3.83 -12.69
C HIS A 53 2.86 5.10 -12.03
N LYS A 54 3.26 6.08 -12.84
CA LYS A 54 3.72 7.40 -12.36
C LYS A 54 2.76 8.08 -11.38
N LYS A 55 1.44 7.92 -11.55
CA LYS A 55 0.43 8.47 -10.62
C LYS A 55 0.53 7.87 -9.21
N ASP A 56 0.95 6.62 -9.09
CA ASP A 56 1.07 5.90 -7.83
C ASP A 56 2.35 6.36 -7.11
N VAL A 57 3.42 6.60 -7.87
CA VAL A 57 4.65 7.26 -7.38
C VAL A 57 4.36 8.66 -6.83
N ILE A 58 3.61 9.49 -7.57
CA ILE A 58 3.27 10.84 -7.10
C ILE A 58 2.47 10.80 -5.78
N LYS A 59 1.56 9.83 -5.62
CA LYS A 59 0.83 9.66 -4.36
C LYS A 59 1.73 9.26 -3.20
N ALA A 60 2.69 8.35 -3.44
CA ALA A 60 3.67 7.97 -2.44
C ALA A 60 4.61 9.13 -2.08
N SER A 61 4.99 9.97 -3.06
CA SER A 61 5.85 11.14 -2.84
C SER A 61 5.24 12.19 -1.90
N VAL A 62 3.91 12.26 -1.76
CA VAL A 62 3.24 13.14 -0.79
C VAL A 62 3.61 12.76 0.66
N MET A 63 4.04 11.52 0.91
CA MET A 63 4.43 11.05 2.24
C MET A 63 5.80 11.58 2.70
N LEU A 64 6.58 12.19 1.80
CA LEU A 64 7.88 12.80 2.10
C LEU A 64 7.76 13.91 3.17
N GLU A 65 6.64 14.64 3.19
CA GLU A 65 6.39 15.74 4.14
C GLU A 65 6.17 15.27 5.58
N ASN A 66 5.73 14.02 5.79
CA ASN A 66 5.57 13.44 7.12
C ASN A 66 6.88 12.81 7.60
N LYS A 67 7.32 11.75 6.91
CA LYS A 67 8.52 10.97 7.23
C LYS A 67 9.03 10.29 5.98
N LYS A 68 10.28 10.58 5.63
CA LYS A 68 10.93 10.10 4.40
C LYS A 68 10.95 8.57 4.25
N GLU A 69 10.94 7.84 5.36
CA GLU A 69 10.95 6.38 5.40
C GLU A 69 9.65 5.77 4.84
N TYR A 70 8.54 6.50 4.95
CA TYR A 70 7.22 6.09 4.46
C TYR A 70 6.94 6.55 3.02
N GLU A 71 7.87 7.27 2.38
CA GLU A 71 7.86 7.57 0.93
C GLU A 71 8.21 6.33 0.09
N THR A 72 7.61 5.18 0.40
CA THR A 72 7.96 3.88 -0.18
C THR A 72 6.72 3.21 -0.76
N ILE A 73 6.87 2.63 -1.95
CA ILE A 73 5.88 1.71 -2.54
C ILE A 73 6.33 0.28 -2.31
N LEU A 74 5.48 -0.52 -1.65
CA LEU A 74 5.67 -1.95 -1.51
C LEU A 74 4.97 -2.66 -2.67
N ALA A 75 5.77 -3.15 -3.61
CA ALA A 75 5.34 -3.78 -4.85
C ALA A 75 5.60 -5.29 -4.81
N VAL A 76 4.55 -6.12 -4.90
CA VAL A 76 4.67 -7.59 -4.94
C VAL A 76 4.21 -8.13 -6.28
N ASP A 77 5.13 -8.79 -6.98
CA ASP A 77 4.90 -9.45 -8.28
C ASP A 77 4.43 -8.51 -9.41
N VAL A 78 4.58 -7.19 -9.26
CA VAL A 78 4.08 -6.21 -10.24
C VAL A 78 5.17 -5.68 -11.16
N ASN A 79 4.78 -5.40 -12.41
CA ASN A 79 5.63 -4.71 -13.38
C ASN A 79 5.62 -3.19 -13.14
N LEU A 80 6.74 -2.54 -13.44
CA LEU A 80 6.84 -1.08 -13.51
C LEU A 80 6.51 -0.61 -14.92
N VAL A 81 5.68 0.42 -15.06
CA VAL A 81 5.22 0.92 -16.37
C VAL A 81 5.27 2.44 -16.45
#